data_AF-A0A2G4FVS3-F1
#
_entry.id   AF-A0A2G4FVS3-F1
#
_cell.length_a   1.000
_cell.length_b   1.000
_cell.length_c   1.000
_cell.angle_alpha   90.00
_cell.angle_beta   90.00
_cell.angle_gamma   90.00
#
_symmetry.space_group_name_H-M   'P 1'
#
loop_
_entity.id
_entity.type
_entity.pdbx_description
1 polymer ?
#
loop_
_entity_poly.entity_id
_entity_poly.type
_entity_poly.pdbx_seq_one_letter_code
_entity_poly.pdbx_strand_id
1 'polypeptide(L)'
;WRVHAPRDAERRGGTVAFDVPQGADVARALLARDVVIDYRPGAGIRVAPHFYTTDAELDACVAAMDEILATGAWKAFAGVQSTVT
;
A
#
# COMPACT_ATOMS: atom_id res chain seq x y z
N TRP A 1 -2.83 -6.11 -9.96
CA TRP A 1 -3.23 -6.50 -8.60
C TRP A 1 -4.71 -6.26 -8.39
N ARG A 2 -5.37 -7.01 -7.50
CA ARG A 2 -6.80 -6.81 -7.22
C ARG A 2 -6.96 -5.51 -6.42
N VAL A 3 -7.97 -4.73 -6.76
CA VAL A 3 -8.36 -3.51 -6.04
C VAL A 3 -9.78 -3.70 -5.55
N HIS A 4 -9.99 -3.56 -4.25
CA HIS A 4 -11.30 -3.78 -3.62
C HIS A 4 -12.23 -2.57 -3.70
N ALA A 5 -11.67 -1.38 -3.91
CA ALA A 5 -12.47 -0.16 -4.06
C ALA A 5 -13.31 -0.22 -5.34
N PRO A 6 -14.60 0.17 -5.30
CA PRO A 6 -15.42 0.33 -6.49
C PRO A 6 -14.73 1.24 -7.52
N ARG A 7 -14.85 0.89 -8.81
CA ARG A 7 -14.27 1.69 -9.91
C ARG A 7 -15.01 3.00 -10.13
N ASP A 8 -16.32 2.97 -9.93
CA ASP A 8 -17.19 4.14 -10.03
C ASP A 8 -16.90 5.11 -8.87
N ALA A 9 -16.57 6.36 -9.22
CA ALA A 9 -16.18 7.39 -8.27
C ALA A 9 -17.31 7.74 -7.30
N GLU A 10 -18.57 7.72 -7.77
CA GLU A 10 -19.76 8.02 -6.96
C GLU A 10 -20.08 6.92 -5.94
N ARG A 11 -19.41 5.77 -6.05
CA ARG A 11 -19.64 4.59 -5.20
C ARG A 11 -18.45 4.24 -4.32
N ARG A 12 -17.39 5.04 -4.31
CA ARG A 12 -16.19 4.82 -3.50
C ARG A 12 -15.91 5.98 -2.55
N GLY A 13 -15.29 5.66 -1.42
CA GLY A 13 -14.70 6.67 -0.54
C GLY A 13 -13.32 7.15 -1.02
N GLY A 14 -12.64 7.90 -0.17
CA GLY A 14 -11.28 8.41 -0.43
C GLY A 14 -10.14 7.42 -0.22
N THR A 15 -10.41 6.12 -0.03
CA THR A 15 -9.39 5.09 0.20
C THR A 15 -9.43 4.03 -0.88
N VAL A 16 -8.24 3.63 -1.33
CA VAL A 16 -8.03 2.51 -2.25
C VAL A 16 -7.18 1.45 -1.57
N ALA A 17 -7.59 0.19 -1.68
CA ALA A 17 -6.85 -0.95 -1.12
C ALA A 17 -6.30 -1.83 -2.25
N PHE A 18 -4.98 -2.03 -2.26
CA PHE A 18 -4.24 -2.89 -3.19
C PHE A 18 -3.97 -4.24 -2.55
N ASP A 19 -4.57 -5.29 -3.11
CA ASP A 19 -4.32 -6.67 -2.74
C ASP A 19 -3.17 -7.23 -3.59
N VAL A 20 -1.97 -7.11 -3.02
CA VAL A 20 -0.69 -7.55 -3.61
C VAL A 20 -0.16 -8.79 -2.88
N PRO A 21 0.59 -9.67 -3.57
CA PRO A 21 1.32 -10.76 -2.94
C PRO A 21 2.23 -10.23 -1.82
N GLN A 22 2.29 -10.97 -0.71
CA GLN A 22 3.11 -10.61 0.46
C GLN A 22 2.81 -9.18 0.97
N GLY A 23 1.55 -8.75 0.93
CA GLY A 23 1.15 -7.37 1.22
C GLY A 23 1.59 -6.83 2.58
N ALA A 24 1.68 -7.67 3.61
CA ALA A 24 2.23 -7.25 4.90
C ALA A 24 3.71 -6.85 4.82
N ASP A 25 4.50 -7.59 4.06
CA ASP A 25 5.94 -7.39 3.90
C ASP A 25 6.20 -6.20 2.98
N VAL A 26 5.40 -6.07 1.91
CA VAL A 26 5.42 -4.91 1.01
C VAL A 26 5.04 -3.64 1.78
N ALA A 27 4.01 -3.69 2.63
CA ALA A 27 3.61 -2.57 3.49
C ALA A 27 4.77 -2.11 4.41
N ARG A 28 5.48 -3.05 5.04
CA ARG A 28 6.66 -2.71 5.85
C ARG A 28 7.78 -2.08 5.02
N ALA A 29 8.00 -2.57 3.80
CA ALA A 29 8.98 -1.97 2.89
C ALA A 29 8.60 -0.54 2.48
N LEU A 30 7.31 -0.25 2.28
CA LEU A 30 6.82 1.11 2.02
C LEU A 30 7.03 2.02 3.24
N LEU A 31 6.66 1.56 4.43
CA LEU A 31 6.86 2.31 5.68
C LEU A 31 8.34 2.62 5.93
N ALA A 32 9.24 1.67 5.62
CA ALA A 32 10.68 1.88 5.70
C ALA A 32 11.24 2.87 4.67
N ARG A 33 10.45 3.25 3.66
CA ARG A 33 10.74 4.29 2.66
C ARG A 33 9.96 5.59 2.91
N ASP A 34 9.44 5.77 4.13
CA ASP A 34 8.62 6.91 4.54
C ASP A 34 7.31 7.09 3.75
N VAL A 35 6.82 6.03 3.10
CA VAL A 35 5.50 6.01 2.46
C VAL A 35 4.47 5.55 3.48
N VAL A 36 3.77 6.51 4.09
CA VAL A 36 2.80 6.27 5.17
C VAL A 36 1.52 5.62 4.63
N ILE A 37 1.27 4.38 5.02
CA ILE A 37 0.11 3.58 4.62
C ILE A 37 -0.44 2.76 5.80
N ASP A 38 -1.62 2.17 5.63
CA ASP A 38 -2.19 1.15 6.54
C ASP A 38 -2.26 -0.20 5.82
N TYR A 39 -1.97 -1.31 6.50
CA TYR A 39 -2.17 -2.66 5.95
C TYR A 39 -3.22 -3.40 6.78
N ARG A 40 -4.18 -4.02 6.09
CA ARG A 40 -5.22 -4.83 6.72
C ARG A 40 -5.22 -6.25 6.15
N PRO A 41 -5.01 -7.28 6.99
CA PRO A 41 -5.14 -8.68 6.55
C PRO A 41 -6.47 -8.91 5.83
N GLY A 42 -6.41 -9.51 4.64
CA GLY A 42 -7.58 -9.81 3.80
C GLY A 42 -8.11 -8.64 2.96
N ALA A 43 -7.65 -7.41 3.19
CA ALA A 43 -8.01 -6.24 2.37
C ALA A 43 -6.83 -5.65 1.59
N GLY A 44 -5.59 -5.79 2.09
CA GLY A 44 -4.38 -5.34 1.42
C GLY A 44 -3.85 -3.99 1.95
N ILE A 45 -3.05 -3.33 1.12
CA ILE A 45 -2.39 -2.04 1.42
C ILE A 45 -3.36 -0.90 1.11
N ARG A 46 -3.72 -0.12 2.11
CA ARG A 46 -4.67 0.98 2.03
C ARG A 46 -3.94 2.31 1.87
N VAL A 47 -4.23 2.98 0.76
CA VAL A 47 -3.75 4.32 0.43
C VAL A 47 -4.95 5.27 0.51
N ALA A 48 -4.84 6.30 1.34
CA ALA A 48 -5.91 7.25 1.63
C ALA A 48 -5.41 8.69 1.40
N PRO A 49 -5.34 9.16 0.14
CA PRO A 49 -4.99 10.54 -0.15
C PRO A 49 -5.99 11.50 0.49
N HIS A 50 -5.49 12.68 0.85
CA HIS A 50 -6.29 13.76 1.42
C HIS A 50 -6.11 15.05 0.62
N PHE A 51 -6.77 16.15 1.03
CA PHE A 51 -6.68 17.44 0.32
C PHE A 51 -5.25 17.99 0.19
N TYR A 52 -4.32 17.50 1.01
CA TYR A 52 -2.91 17.89 1.00
C TYR A 52 -2.02 16.90 0.23
N THR A 53 -2.57 15.83 -0.33
CA THR A 53 -1.82 14.85 -1.12
C THR A 53 -1.84 15.28 -2.58
N THR A 54 -0.66 15.31 -3.20
CA THR A 54 -0.47 15.64 -4.61
C THR A 54 -0.52 14.38 -5.48
N ASP A 55 -0.86 14.56 -6.76
CA ASP A 55 -0.82 13.45 -7.73
C ASP A 55 0.59 12.85 -7.87
N ALA A 56 1.64 13.68 -7.74
CA ALA A 56 3.03 13.22 -7.78
C ALA A 56 3.38 12.29 -6.61
N GLU A 57 2.85 12.54 -5.41
CA GLU A 57 3.01 11.63 -4.26
C GLU A 57 2.26 10.32 -4.48
N LEU A 58 1.09 10.36 -5.14
CA LEU A 58 0.36 9.16 -5.53
C LEU A 58 1.14 8.31 -6.53
N ASP A 59 1.68 8.94 -7.57
CA ASP A 59 2.51 8.27 -8.57
C ASP A 59 3.76 7.66 -7.92
N ALA A 60 4.43 8.39 -7.02
CA ALA A 60 5.58 7.90 -6.28
C ALA A 60 5.24 6.70 -5.38
N CYS A 61 4.08 6.73 -4.71
CA CYS A 61 3.61 5.63 -3.87
C CYS A 61 3.36 4.36 -4.70
N VAL A 62 2.69 4.49 -5.84
CA VAL A 62 2.42 3.35 -6.74
C VAL A 62 3.70 2.82 -7.37
N ALA A 63 4.62 3.70 -7.79
CA ALA A 63 5.91 3.30 -8.34
C ALA A 63 6.77 2.56 -7.29
N ALA A 64 6.78 3.04 -6.04
CA ALA A 64 7.48 2.36 -4.95
C ALA A 64 6.91 0.95 -4.70
N MET A 65 5.58 0.80 -4.72
CA MET A 65 4.94 -0.52 -4.61
C MET A 65 5.37 -1.47 -5.73
N ASP A 66 5.38 -0.99 -6.97
CA ASP A 66 5.78 -1.79 -8.13
C ASP A 66 7.26 -2.19 -8.05
N GLU A 67 8.14 -1.25 -7.71
CA GLU A 67 9.58 -1.50 -7.55
C GLU A 67 9.87 -2.52 -6.44
N ILE A 68 9.21 -2.41 -5.29
CA ILE A 68 9.36 -3.36 -4.16
C ILE A 68 8.98 -4.77 -4.61
N LEU A 69 7.89 -4.91 -5.38
CA LEU A 69 7.44 -6.20 -5.89
C LEU A 69 8.39 -6.75 -6.95
N ALA A 70 8.80 -5.93 -7.91
CA ALA A 70 9.67 -6.32 -9.02
C ALA A 70 11.06 -6.76 -8.53
N THR A 71 11.63 -6.05 -7.56
CA THR A 71 12.98 -6.33 -7.01
C THR A 71 12.96 -7.39 -5.91
N GLY A 72 11.80 -7.64 -5.30
CA GLY A 72 11.68 -8.49 -4.12
C GLY A 72 12.21 -7.84 -2.84
N ALA A 73 12.31 -6.50 -2.79
CA ALA A 73 12.79 -5.78 -1.61
C ALA A 73 11.98 -6.09 -0.34
N TRP A 74 10.71 -6.49 -0.48
CA TRP A 74 9.86 -6.94 0.63
C TRP A 74 10.44 -8.13 1.40
N LYS A 75 11.30 -8.95 0.79
CA LYS A 75 11.91 -10.13 1.44
C LYS A 75 12.74 -9.76 2.67
N ALA A 76 13.32 -8.57 2.72
CA ALA A 76 14.04 -8.07 3.89
C ALA A 76 13.13 -7.91 5.13
N PHE A 77 11.82 -7.84 4.91
CA PHE A 77 10.82 -7.67 5.95
C PHE A 77 10.01 -8.95 6.20
N ALA A 78 10.31 -10.06 5.52
CA ALA A 78 9.59 -11.32 5.68
C ALA A 78 9.70 -11.85 7.11
N GLY A 79 8.58 -12.32 7.68
CA GLY A 79 8.55 -12.91 9.03
C GLY A 79 8.60 -11.91 10.19
N VAL A 80 8.66 -10.60 9.92
CA VAL A 80 8.59 -9.58 10.97
C VAL A 80 7.13 -9.43 11.45
N GLN A 81 6.84 -9.95 12.63
CA GLN A 81 5.59 -9.71 13.35
C GLN A 81 5.70 -8.36 14.09
N SER A 82 5.16 -7.29 13.51
CA SER A 82 5.01 -6.02 14.21
C SER A 82 3.71 -6.05 15.02
N THR A 83 3.80 -6.50 16.28
CA THR A 83 2.73 -6.29 17.26
C THR A 83 2.72 -4.81 17.61
N VAL A 84 1.74 -4.06 17.11
CA VAL A 84 1.47 -2.69 17.56
C VAL A 84 0.09 -2.73 18.20
N THR A 85 0.06 -2.85 19.53
CA THR A 85 -1.10 -2.58 20.38
C THR A 85 -1.37 -1.08 20.45
#